data_AF-A0A2R6HK81-F1
#
_entry.id   AF-A0A2R6HK81-F1
#
_cell.length_a   1.000
_cell.length_b   1.000
_cell.length_c   1.000
_cell.angle_alpha   90.00
_cell.angle_beta   90.00
_cell.angle_gamma   90.00
#
_symmetry.space_group_name_H-M   'P 1'
#
loop_
_entity.id
_entity.type
_entity.pdbx_description
1 polymer ?
#
loop_
_entity_poly.entity_id
_entity_poly.type
_entity_poly.pdbx_seq_one_letter_code
_entity_poly.pdbx_strand_id
1 'polypeptide(L)' 'MAYPPALGTSDIAEEIGISQQATHRHLKRLEEDELVESRKVARARIWWLTDEGERRASSHSEDSQ' A
#
# COMPACT_ATOMS: atom_id res chain seq x y z
N MET A 1 5.91 -3.43 -20.28
CA MET A 1 5.60 -2.46 -19.21
C MET A 1 5.09 -3.27 -18.04
N ALA A 2 5.90 -3.45 -17.00
CA ALA A 2 5.41 -4.03 -15.75
C ALA A 2 4.62 -2.93 -15.03
N TYR A 3 3.33 -3.15 -14.80
CA TYR A 3 2.60 -2.27 -13.87
C TYR A 3 3.18 -2.51 -12.47
N PRO A 4 3.35 -1.47 -11.64
CA PRO A 4 3.59 -1.67 -10.21
C PRO A 4 2.52 -2.64 -9.69
N PRO A 5 2.87 -3.59 -8.80
CA PRO A 5 1.88 -4.46 -8.19
C PRO A 5 0.85 -3.59 -7.48
N ALA A 6 -0.32 -3.44 -8.09
CA ALA A 6 -1.34 -2.53 -7.64
C ALA A 6 -2.48 -3.36 -7.04
N LEU A 7 -2.76 -3.17 -5.75
CA LEU A 7 -3.68 -4.03 -4.99
C LEU A 7 -4.90 -3.24 -4.51
N GLY A 8 -6.05 -3.92 -4.42
CA GLY A 8 -7.23 -3.37 -3.79
C GLY A 8 -7.11 -3.38 -2.26
N THR A 9 -7.86 -2.51 -1.60
CA THR A 9 -7.96 -2.53 -0.12
C THR A 9 -8.36 -3.90 0.43
N SER A 10 -9.23 -4.63 -0.29
CA SER A 10 -9.69 -5.96 0.12
C SER A 10 -8.57 -7.00 0.09
N ASP A 11 -7.78 -7.01 -0.99
CA ASP A 11 -6.69 -7.96 -1.18
C ASP A 11 -5.61 -7.73 -0.10
N ILE A 12 -5.27 -6.46 0.16
CA ILE A 12 -4.32 -6.09 1.20
C ILE A 12 -4.84 -6.50 2.60
N ALA A 13 -6.14 -6.29 2.86
CA ALA A 13 -6.75 -6.62 4.14
C ALA A 13 -6.76 -8.13 4.41
N GLU A 14 -7.03 -8.93 3.37
CA GLU A 14 -6.97 -10.39 3.42
C GLU A 14 -5.56 -10.86 3.74
N GLU A 15 -4.54 -10.33 3.06
CA GLU A 15 -3.14 -10.72 3.26
C GLU A 15 -2.62 -10.41 4.67
N ILE A 16 -2.91 -9.20 5.19
CA ILE A 16 -2.40 -8.77 6.52
C ILE A 16 -3.29 -9.17 7.69
N GLY A 17 -4.46 -9.78 7.42
CA GLY A 17 -5.36 -10.30 8.45
C GLY A 17 -6.09 -9.24 9.29
N ILE A 18 -6.34 -8.05 8.75
CA ILE A 18 -7.11 -6.99 9.45
C ILE A 18 -8.36 -6.57 8.67
N SER A 19 -9.26 -5.82 9.30
CA SER A 19 -10.48 -5.39 8.63
C SER A 19 -10.18 -4.43 7.47
N GLN A 20 -10.98 -4.51 6.38
CA GLN A 20 -10.84 -3.59 5.24
C GLN A 20 -10.90 -2.11 5.65
N GLN A 21 -11.70 -1.78 6.67
CA GLN A 21 -11.78 -0.42 7.21
C GLN A 21 -10.47 0.00 7.91
N ALA A 22 -9.87 -0.91 8.69
CA ALA A 22 -8.57 -0.66 9.30
C ALA A 22 -7.48 -0.51 8.23
N THR A 23 -7.44 -1.40 7.24
CA THR A 23 -6.54 -1.33 6.08
C THR A 23 -6.69 0.00 5.34
N HIS A 24 -7.92 0.40 5.03
CA HIS A 24 -8.19 1.68 4.37
C HIS A 24 -7.65 2.88 5.17
N ARG A 25 -7.86 2.89 6.50
CA ARG A 25 -7.33 3.95 7.38
C ARG A 25 -5.81 3.99 7.38
N HIS A 26 -5.13 2.83 7.42
CA HIS A 26 -3.67 2.77 7.36
C HIS A 26 -3.14 3.24 6.01
N LEU A 27 -3.73 2.78 4.91
CA LEU A 27 -3.34 3.21 3.56
C LEU A 27 -3.57 4.71 3.33
N LYS A 28 -4.64 5.29 3.89
CA LYS A 28 -4.86 6.74 3.86
C LYS A 28 -3.75 7.52 4.57
N ARG A 29 -3.27 7.04 5.72
CA ARG A 29 -2.12 7.66 6.42
C ARG A 29 -0.84 7.54 5.62
N LEU A 30 -0.58 6.37 5.04
CA LEU A 30 0.60 6.17 4.18
C LEU A 30 0.57 7.07 2.94
N GLU A 31 -0.62 7.37 2.41
CA GLU A 31 -0.80 8.31 1.30
C GLU A 31 -0.58 9.77 1.74
N GLU A 32 -1.02 10.13 2.95
CA GLU A 32 -0.71 11.43 3.57
C GLU A 32 0.80 11.62 3.80
N ASP A 33 1.53 10.54 4.07
CA ASP A 33 2.98 10.51 4.23
C ASP A 33 3.74 10.36 2.89
N GLU A 34 3.06 10.40 1.74
CA GLU A 34 3.61 10.25 0.38
C GLU A 34 4.33 8.91 0.13
N LEU A 35 4.01 7.86 0.89
CA LEU A 35 4.61 6.52 0.77
C LEU A 35 3.85 5.59 -0.18
N VAL A 36 2.55 5.82 -0.34
CA VAL A 36 1.71 5.13 -1.32
C VAL A 36 0.89 6.14 -2.10
N GLU A 37 0.55 5.79 -3.32
CA GLU A 37 -0.45 6.50 -4.10
C GLU A 37 -1.70 5.63 -4.28
N SER A 38 -2.82 6.29 -4.57
CA SER A 38 -4.06 5.60 -4.86
C SER A 38 -4.79 6.13 -6.07
N ARG A 39 -5.53 5.24 -6.75
CA ARG A 39 -6.46 5.62 -7.81
C ARG A 39 -7.77 4.88 -7.66
N LYS A 40 -8.87 5.63 -7.83
CA LYS A 40 -10.20 5.04 -7.95
C LYS A 40 -10.38 4.48 -9.35
N VAL A 41 -10.69 3.18 -9.43
CA VAL A 41 -10.98 2.45 -10.66
C VAL A 41 -12.35 1.79 -10.50
N ALA A 42 -13.34 2.26 -11.28
CA ALA A 42 -14.74 1.89 -11.12
C ALA A 42 -15.21 2.05 -9.65
N ARG A 43 -15.51 0.93 -8.97
CA ARG A 43 -15.96 0.88 -7.57
C ARG A 43 -14.83 0.64 -6.56
N ALA A 44 -13.63 0.31 -7.01
CA ALA A 44 -12.50 -0.03 -6.16
C ALA A 44 -11.51 1.13 -6.08
N ARG A 45 -10.71 1.13 -5.01
CA ARG A 45 -9.49 1.95 -4.91
C ARG A 45 -8.31 1.00 -4.94
N ILE A 46 -7.39 1.27 -5.85
CA ILE A 46 -6.14 0.54 -6.04
C ILE A 46 -5.02 1.36 -5.42
N TRP A 47 -4.03 0.70 -4.83
CA TRP A 47 -2.88 1.28 -4.14
C TRP A 47 -1.57 0.73 -4.70
N TRP A 48 -0.54 1.57 -4.76
CA TRP A 48 0.83 1.18 -5.10
C TRP A 48 1.85 2.04 -4.32
N LEU A 49 3.07 1.53 -4.15
CA LEU A 49 4.15 2.27 -3.51
C LEU A 49 4.64 3.42 -4.39
N THR A 50 5.01 4.54 -3.76
CA THR A 50 5.83 5.56 -4.40
C THR A 50 7.29 5.14 -4.40
N ASP A 51 8.15 5.86 -5.12
CA ASP A 51 9.61 5.64 -5.04
C ASP A 51 10.13 5.78 -3.60
N GLU A 52 9.55 6.66 -2.79
CA GLU A 52 9.89 6.80 -1.37
C GLU A 52 9.36 5.64 -0.53
N GLY A 53 8.13 5.19 -0.79
CA GLY A 53 7.59 3.98 -0.16
C GLY A 53 8.45 2.75 -0.42
N GLU A 54 8.91 2.56 -1.65
CA GLU A 54 9.77 1.45 -2.05
C GLU A 54 11.14 1.52 -1.35
N ARG A 55 11.77 2.70 -1.30
CA ARG A 55 13.02 2.91 -0.56
C ARG A 55 12.86 2.58 0.91
N ARG A 56 11.77 3.05 1.53
CA ARG A 56 11.49 2.81 2.95
C ARG A 56 11.24 1.34 3.23
N ALA A 57 10.44 0.67 2.40
CA ALA A 57 10.18 -0.77 2.52
C ALA A 57 11.47 -1.59 2.37
N SER A 58 12.34 -1.20 1.44
CA SER A 58 13.65 -1.83 1.23
C SER A 58 14.60 -1.60 2.41
N SER A 59 14.66 -0.37 2.96
CA SER A 59 15.53 -0.03 4.10
C SER A 59 15.15 -0.73 5.40
N HIS A 60 13.87 -1.13 5.55
CA HIS A 60 13.40 -1.83 6.74
C HIS A 60 13.70 -3.34 6.72
N SER A 61 14.26 -3.85 5.61
CA SER A 61 14.65 -5.26 5.48
C SER A 61 16.06 -5.56 6.00
N GLU A 62 16.86 -4.54 6.36
CA GLU A 62 18.26 -4.71 6.80
C GLU A 62 18.47 -4.66 8.33
N ASP A 63 17.45 -4.34 9.13
CA ASP A 63 17.54 -4.18 10.60
C ASP A 63 17.20 -5.46 11.41
N SER A 64 17.41 -6.66 10.84
CA SER A 64 17.16 -7.93 11.55
C SER A 64 18.21 -9.03 11.31
N GLN A 65 19.49 -8.67 11.23
CA GLN A 65 20.61 -9.60 11.43
C GLN A 65 21.59 -9.12 12.48
#